data_AF-A0A2D4LAV9-F1
#
_entry.id   AF-A0A2D4LAV9-F1
#
_cell.length_a   1.000
_cell.length_b   1.000
_cell.length_c   1.000
_cell.angle_alpha   90.00
_cell.angle_beta   90.00
_cell.angle_gamma   90.00
#
_symmetry.space_group_name_H-M   'P 1'
#
loop_
_entity.id
_entity.type
_entity.pdbx_description
1 polymer ?
#
loop_
_entity_poly.entity_id
_entity_poly.type
_entity_poly.pdbx_seq_one_letter_code
_entity_poly.pdbx_strand_id
1 'polypeptide(L)'
;ALWMIYLSLINVGQIWYSFGWESQLLETGFLAIFLCPLWRLSRLAKDTPPSLIVIWAYRWLVFRIMLGAGMIKIRGDRCWKDLTCMNYHYETQPVPNPVAYFMHRSPWWFHAFETLFNHFIELVVPFFIFLGRRMCMAHGVLQILFQVLLIISGNLSFLNWLTIVPSIACFDDASLRIFFGSSKGSLNTHVLKIQAEEAAGKVGPLPYGSYIRKAV
;
A
#
# COMPACT_ATOMS: atom_id res chain seq x y z
N ALA A 1 13.51 -13.58 12.02
CA ALA A 1 14.80 -13.03 12.52
C ALA A 1 14.93 -11.54 12.20
N LEU A 2 14.94 -11.12 10.93
CA LEU A 2 15.13 -9.71 10.53
C LEU A 2 14.15 -8.73 11.19
N TRP A 3 12.86 -9.07 11.23
CA TRP A 3 11.84 -8.22 11.89
C TRP A 3 12.13 -7.99 13.38
N MET A 4 12.54 -9.04 14.11
CA MET A 4 12.89 -8.95 15.54
C MET A 4 14.14 -8.09 15.76
N ILE A 5 15.13 -8.22 14.89
CA ILE A 5 16.35 -7.39 14.93
C ILE A 5 15.96 -5.93 14.72
N TYR A 6 15.11 -5.66 13.73
CA TYR A 6 14.67 -4.30 13.44
C TYR A 6 13.83 -3.69 14.58
N LEU A 7 12.94 -4.46 15.18
CA LEU A 7 12.17 -4.04 16.36
C LEU A 7 13.11 -3.67 17.52
N SER A 8 14.17 -4.46 17.75
CA SER A 8 15.17 -4.16 18.75
C SER A 8 15.88 -2.83 18.47
N LEU A 9 16.29 -2.61 17.20
CA LEU A 9 16.93 -1.36 16.79
C LEU A 9 16.04 -0.13 16.99
N ILE A 10 14.75 -0.22 16.64
CA ILE A 10 13.81 0.90 16.84
C ILE A 10 13.64 1.23 18.33
N ASN A 11 13.53 0.22 19.18
CA ASN A 11 13.37 0.43 20.63
C ASN A 11 14.63 1.07 21.25
N VAL A 12 15.83 0.71 20.78
CA VAL A 12 17.09 1.29 21.27
C VAL A 12 17.38 2.65 20.62
N GLY A 13 16.95 2.85 19.37
CA GLY A 13 17.27 4.03 18.56
C GLY A 13 16.59 5.33 18.99
N GLN A 14 15.54 5.26 19.81
CA GLN A 14 14.84 6.40 20.41
C GLN A 14 14.53 7.51 19.38
N ILE A 15 15.02 8.74 19.62
CA ILE A 15 14.73 9.93 18.81
C ILE A 15 15.13 9.73 17.34
N TRP A 16 16.24 9.03 17.08
CA TRP A 16 16.75 8.80 15.73
C TRP A 16 15.88 7.84 14.90
N TYR A 17 15.08 7.00 15.57
CA TYR A 17 14.18 6.02 14.96
C TYR A 17 12.70 6.29 15.31
N SER A 18 12.38 7.49 15.79
CA SER A 18 11.00 7.87 16.16
C SER A 18 10.17 8.38 14.97
N PHE A 19 10.63 8.17 13.74
CA PHE A 19 9.92 8.59 12.53
C PHE A 19 8.77 7.61 12.23
N GLY A 20 7.63 8.12 11.75
CA GLY A 20 6.43 7.31 11.52
C GLY A 20 6.62 6.18 10.49
N TRP A 21 7.60 6.33 9.59
CA TRP A 21 7.96 5.30 8.61
C TRP A 21 8.58 4.06 9.27
N GLU A 22 9.21 4.19 10.45
CA GLU A 22 9.86 3.10 11.18
C GLU A 22 8.81 2.14 11.74
N SER A 23 7.80 2.71 12.40
CA SER A 23 6.62 1.98 12.85
C SER A 23 5.85 1.34 11.68
N GLN A 24 5.72 2.04 10.55
CA GLN A 24 5.05 1.48 9.38
C GLN A 24 5.80 0.29 8.79
N LEU A 25 7.14 0.32 8.76
CA LEU A 25 7.95 -0.81 8.30
C LEU A 25 7.76 -2.04 9.19
N LEU A 26 7.69 -1.85 10.51
CA LEU A 26 7.38 -2.93 11.44
C LEU A 26 5.97 -3.49 11.23
N GLU A 27 4.95 -2.65 11.08
CA GLU A 27 3.58 -3.10 10.86
C GLU A 27 3.44 -3.86 9.54
N THR A 28 3.95 -3.30 8.43
CA THR A 28 3.94 -3.95 7.11
C THR A 28 4.73 -5.25 7.10
N GLY A 29 5.91 -5.27 7.73
CA GLY A 29 6.77 -6.45 7.83
C GLY A 29 6.17 -7.54 8.71
N PHE A 30 5.47 -7.19 9.78
CA PHE A 30 4.76 -8.15 10.64
C PHE A 30 3.65 -8.84 9.86
N LEU A 31 2.82 -8.09 9.13
CA LEU A 31 1.77 -8.66 8.28
C LEU A 31 2.35 -9.57 7.18
N ALA A 32 3.54 -9.24 6.65
CA ALA A 32 4.18 -10.00 5.58
C ALA A 32 4.58 -11.43 6.02
N ILE A 33 4.90 -11.60 7.31
CA ILE A 33 5.22 -12.92 7.90
C ILE A 33 4.03 -13.89 7.74
N PHE A 34 2.81 -13.39 7.91
CA PHE A 34 1.60 -14.21 7.82
C PHE A 34 1.08 -14.38 6.39
N LEU A 35 1.42 -13.46 5.49
CA LEU A 35 1.01 -13.51 4.09
C LEU A 35 1.67 -14.68 3.33
N CYS A 36 2.95 -14.94 3.58
CA CYS A 36 3.69 -16.00 2.89
C CYS A 36 3.51 -17.38 3.55
N PRO A 37 3.53 -18.48 2.78
CA PRO A 37 3.66 -19.83 3.33
C PRO A 37 5.06 -20.00 3.96
N LEU A 38 5.11 -20.07 5.29
CA LEU A 38 6.36 -20.08 6.08
C LEU A 38 7.32 -21.23 5.72
N TRP A 39 6.77 -22.35 5.23
CA TRP A 39 7.51 -23.59 5.04
C TRP A 39 7.66 -24.01 3.57
N ARG A 40 7.14 -23.22 2.61
CA ARG A 40 7.15 -23.60 1.19
C ARG A 40 7.51 -22.42 0.30
N LEU A 41 8.70 -22.46 -0.31
CA LEU A 41 9.18 -21.45 -1.26
C LEU A 41 8.58 -21.65 -2.68
N SER A 42 7.28 -21.97 -2.76
CA SER A 42 6.59 -22.09 -4.06
C SER A 42 6.06 -20.73 -4.49
N ARG A 43 6.24 -20.38 -5.77
CA ARG A 43 5.62 -19.18 -6.37
C ARG A 43 4.09 -19.22 -6.36
N LEU A 44 3.52 -20.43 -6.35
CA LEU A 44 2.09 -20.66 -6.26
C LEU A 44 1.86 -21.85 -5.33
N ALA A 45 1.46 -21.58 -4.09
CA ALA A 45 1.13 -22.62 -3.14
C ALA A 45 -0.35 -22.98 -3.31
N LYS A 46 -0.61 -24.11 -3.99
CA LYS A 46 -1.98 -24.58 -4.29
C LYS A 46 -2.83 -24.80 -3.04
N ASP A 47 -2.20 -25.17 -1.92
CA ASP A 47 -2.90 -25.63 -0.72
C ASP A 47 -2.98 -24.57 0.39
N THR A 48 -2.39 -23.39 0.23
CA THR A 48 -2.35 -22.35 1.28
C THR A 48 -2.77 -21.00 0.71
N PRO A 49 -4.08 -20.71 0.62
CA PRO A 49 -4.54 -19.39 0.19
C PRO A 49 -4.06 -18.32 1.18
N PRO A 50 -3.84 -17.08 0.72
CA PRO A 50 -3.54 -15.96 1.60
C PRO A 50 -4.74 -15.71 2.53
N SER A 51 -4.48 -15.54 3.83
CA SER A 51 -5.51 -15.30 4.84
C SER A 51 -6.24 -13.98 4.58
N LEU A 52 -7.57 -14.01 4.59
CA LEU A 52 -8.41 -12.84 4.32
C LEU A 52 -8.21 -11.77 5.40
N ILE A 53 -7.98 -12.17 6.65
CA ILE A 53 -7.69 -11.23 7.74
C ILE A 53 -6.42 -10.43 7.46
N VAL A 54 -5.35 -11.03 6.92
CA VAL A 54 -4.11 -10.29 6.60
C VAL A 54 -4.32 -9.33 5.43
N ILE A 55 -5.11 -9.72 4.42
CA ILE A 55 -5.48 -8.81 3.32
C ILE A 55 -6.27 -7.61 3.86
N TRP A 56 -7.26 -7.86 4.72
CA TRP A 56 -8.01 -6.79 5.38
C TRP A 56 -7.15 -5.95 6.31
N ALA A 57 -6.17 -6.55 7.00
CA ALA A 57 -5.23 -5.82 7.84
C ALA A 57 -4.35 -4.87 7.00
N TYR A 58 -3.91 -5.29 5.80
CA TYR A 58 -3.21 -4.40 4.87
C TYR A 58 -4.11 -3.27 4.35
N ARG A 59 -5.37 -3.57 4.03
CA ARG A 59 -6.36 -2.54 3.64
C ARG A 59 -6.62 -1.54 4.77
N TRP A 60 -6.74 -2.03 6.00
CA TRP A 60 -6.88 -1.19 7.19
C TRP A 60 -5.62 -0.37 7.47
N LEU A 61 -4.44 -0.94 7.22
CA LEU A 61 -3.17 -0.23 7.37
C LEU A 61 -3.10 0.96 6.42
N VAL A 62 -3.34 0.77 5.11
CA VAL A 62 -3.34 1.90 4.16
C VAL A 62 -4.42 2.93 4.49
N PHE A 63 -5.61 2.49 4.92
CA PHE A 63 -6.67 3.38 5.37
C PHE A 63 -6.20 4.31 6.51
N ARG A 64 -5.60 3.75 7.56
CA ARG A 64 -5.09 4.52 8.71
C ARG A 64 -3.97 5.46 8.31
N ILE A 65 -3.05 5.02 7.45
CA ILE A 65 -1.92 5.85 7.02
C ILE A 65 -2.41 7.08 6.26
N MET A 66 -3.32 6.89 5.30
CA MET A 66 -3.81 7.99 4.45
C MET A 66 -4.69 8.96 5.23
N LEU A 67 -5.65 8.45 5.99
CA LEU A 67 -6.47 9.32 6.86
C LEU A 67 -5.61 10.03 7.91
N GLY A 68 -4.65 9.32 8.53
CA GLY A 68 -3.74 9.91 9.49
C GLY A 68 -2.94 11.06 8.89
N ALA A 69 -2.38 10.87 7.70
CA ALA A 69 -1.65 11.91 6.97
C ALA A 69 -2.53 13.14 6.68
N GLY A 70 -3.73 12.93 6.14
CA GLY A 70 -4.67 14.03 5.84
C GLY A 70 -5.14 14.77 7.09
N MET A 71 -5.44 14.05 8.16
CA MET A 71 -5.89 14.65 9.43
C MET A 71 -4.79 15.48 10.09
N ILE A 72 -3.54 15.01 10.03
CA ILE A 72 -2.38 15.76 10.54
C ILE A 72 -2.20 17.05 9.74
N LYS A 73 -2.36 17.03 8.41
CA LYS A 73 -2.29 18.24 7.58
C LYS A 73 -3.35 19.28 7.96
N ILE A 74 -4.61 18.87 8.07
CA ILE A 74 -5.71 19.77 8.49
C ILE A 74 -5.50 20.33 9.90
N ARG A 75 -4.93 19.53 10.81
CA ARG A 75 -4.65 19.96 12.18
C ARG A 75 -3.40 20.84 12.28
N GLY A 76 -2.41 20.61 11.43
CA GLY A 76 -1.06 21.13 11.57
C GLY A 76 -0.98 22.64 11.41
N ASP A 77 -1.46 23.16 10.28
CA ASP A 77 -1.36 24.60 9.98
C ASP A 77 -2.53 25.11 9.13
N ARG A 78 -2.79 26.42 9.20
CA ARG A 78 -3.83 27.11 8.43
C ARG A 78 -3.56 27.07 6.93
N CYS A 79 -2.30 26.99 6.49
CA CYS A 79 -1.97 26.94 5.06
C CYS A 79 -2.64 25.77 4.32
N TRP A 80 -2.93 24.66 5.01
CA TRP A 80 -3.59 23.50 4.41
C TRP A 80 -5.07 23.80 4.16
N LYS A 81 -5.70 24.58 5.06
CA LYS A 81 -7.10 25.01 4.92
C LYS A 81 -7.26 26.14 3.91
N ASP A 82 -6.28 27.04 3.86
CA ASP A 82 -6.25 28.18 2.94
C ASP A 82 -5.73 27.79 1.53
N LEU A 83 -5.39 26.51 1.31
CA LEU A 83 -4.87 25.96 0.05
C LEU A 83 -3.56 26.59 -0.44
N THR A 84 -2.75 27.13 0.47
CA THR A 84 -1.50 27.84 0.14
C THR A 84 -0.24 27.05 0.44
N CYS A 85 -0.31 25.89 1.13
CA CYS A 85 0.91 25.17 1.52
C CYS A 85 1.79 24.76 0.33
N MET A 86 1.21 24.41 -0.81
CA MET A 86 1.99 23.98 -1.98
C MET A 86 2.84 25.10 -2.60
N ASN A 87 2.55 26.37 -2.31
CA ASN A 87 3.38 27.50 -2.75
C ASN A 87 4.81 27.42 -2.18
N TYR A 88 4.94 26.99 -0.93
CA TYR A 88 6.22 26.89 -0.22
C TYR A 88 6.72 25.45 -0.09
N HIS A 89 5.86 24.47 -0.36
CA HIS A 89 6.18 23.05 -0.19
C HIS A 89 7.46 22.66 -0.92
N TYR A 90 7.59 23.06 -2.19
CA TYR A 90 8.74 22.74 -3.06
C TYR A 90 10.07 23.35 -2.60
N GLU A 91 10.04 24.49 -1.90
CA GLU A 91 11.25 25.14 -1.37
C GLU A 91 11.73 24.44 -0.09
N THR A 92 10.78 23.96 0.72
CA THR A 92 11.05 23.38 2.05
C THR A 92 11.24 21.87 2.05
N GLN A 93 11.29 21.22 0.87
CA GLN A 93 11.44 19.78 0.81
C GLN A 93 12.83 19.35 1.32
N PRO A 94 12.92 18.24 2.09
CA PRO A 94 14.20 17.77 2.63
C PRO A 94 15.18 17.32 1.54
N VAL A 95 14.68 16.84 0.40
CA VAL A 95 15.49 16.42 -0.76
C VAL A 95 14.84 16.97 -2.03
N PRO A 96 15.21 18.20 -2.47
CA PRO A 96 14.62 18.82 -3.64
C PRO A 96 15.04 18.09 -4.93
N ASN A 97 14.07 17.86 -5.82
CA ASN A 97 14.29 17.25 -7.13
C ASN A 97 14.33 18.35 -8.22
N PRO A 98 15.11 18.21 -9.32
CA PRO A 98 14.98 19.05 -10.50
C PRO A 98 13.54 19.34 -10.96
N VAL A 99 12.62 18.39 -10.81
CA VAL A 99 11.18 18.57 -11.13
C VAL A 99 10.51 19.58 -10.18
N ALA A 100 10.90 19.60 -8.91
CA ALA A 100 10.37 20.53 -7.91
C ALA A 100 10.60 21.99 -8.31
N TYR A 101 11.72 22.29 -8.98
CA TYR A 101 12.01 23.63 -9.49
C TYR A 101 10.99 24.10 -10.54
N PHE A 102 10.61 23.21 -11.46
CA PHE A 102 9.62 23.53 -12.48
C PHE A 102 8.22 23.63 -11.88
N MET A 103 7.87 22.74 -10.95
CA MET A 103 6.58 22.77 -10.26
C MET A 103 6.40 24.04 -9.41
N HIS A 104 7.44 24.48 -8.71
CA HIS A 104 7.41 25.71 -7.92
C HIS A 104 7.10 26.97 -8.76
N ARG A 105 7.47 26.97 -10.04
CA ARG A 105 7.20 28.09 -10.97
C ARG A 105 5.79 28.10 -11.53
N SER A 106 4.96 27.14 -11.15
CA SER A 106 3.58 27.05 -11.62
C SER A 106 2.69 28.14 -10.98
N PRO A 107 1.55 28.48 -11.59
CA PRO A 107 0.68 29.53 -11.06
C PRO A 107 -0.04 29.09 -9.77
N TRP A 108 -0.42 30.06 -8.94
CA TRP A 108 -1.04 29.84 -7.63
C TRP A 108 -2.28 28.93 -7.65
N TRP A 109 -3.10 28.98 -8.71
CA TRP A 109 -4.30 28.14 -8.84
C TRP A 109 -3.95 26.66 -9.01
N PHE A 110 -2.80 26.36 -9.60
CA PHE A 110 -2.30 24.99 -9.74
C PHE A 110 -1.91 24.44 -8.36
N HIS A 111 -1.17 25.22 -7.56
CA HIS A 111 -0.82 24.85 -6.19
C HIS A 111 -2.03 24.69 -5.26
N ALA A 112 -3.06 25.54 -5.43
CA ALA A 112 -4.32 25.37 -4.71
C ALA A 112 -5.03 24.07 -5.10
N PHE A 113 -5.04 23.74 -6.40
CA PHE A 113 -5.59 22.48 -6.90
C PHE A 113 -4.80 21.26 -6.38
N GLU A 114 -3.47 21.32 -6.38
CA GLU A 114 -2.62 20.26 -5.81
C GLU A 114 -2.94 20.03 -4.33
N THR A 115 -3.09 21.12 -3.57
CA THR A 115 -3.43 21.04 -2.14
C THR A 115 -4.80 20.38 -1.95
N LEU A 116 -5.80 20.76 -2.75
CA LEU A 116 -7.13 20.18 -2.72
C LEU A 116 -7.12 18.69 -3.11
N PHE A 117 -6.36 18.34 -4.15
CA PHE A 117 -6.22 16.96 -4.61
C PHE A 117 -5.56 16.08 -3.54
N ASN A 118 -4.52 16.58 -2.85
CA ASN A 118 -3.93 15.91 -1.69
C ASN A 118 -4.99 15.60 -0.62
N HIS A 119 -5.80 16.59 -0.24
CA HIS A 119 -6.88 16.38 0.74
C HIS A 119 -7.91 15.35 0.26
N PHE A 120 -8.27 15.38 -1.02
CA PHE A 120 -9.21 14.41 -1.58
C PHE A 120 -8.66 12.98 -1.51
N ILE A 121 -7.41 12.76 -1.94
CA ILE A 121 -6.78 11.43 -1.90
C ILE A 121 -6.56 10.96 -0.46
N GLU A 122 -6.21 11.84 0.47
CA GLU A 122 -5.88 11.43 1.84
C GLU A 122 -7.11 11.30 2.74
N LEU A 123 -8.19 12.05 2.49
CA LEU A 123 -9.37 12.09 3.37
C LEU A 123 -10.60 11.40 2.79
N VAL A 124 -10.79 11.42 1.48
CA VAL A 124 -12.01 10.87 0.86
C VAL A 124 -11.76 9.49 0.28
N VAL A 125 -10.68 9.34 -0.51
CA VAL A 125 -10.37 8.09 -1.19
C VAL A 125 -10.23 6.89 -0.23
N PRO A 126 -9.66 6.97 0.99
CA PRO A 126 -9.52 5.80 1.86
C PRO A 126 -10.85 5.11 2.18
N PHE A 127 -11.96 5.85 2.21
CA PHE A 127 -13.29 5.28 2.44
C PHE A 127 -13.76 4.36 1.32
N PHE A 128 -13.18 4.46 0.11
CA PHE A 128 -13.52 3.60 -1.02
C PHE A 128 -13.20 2.12 -0.78
N ILE A 129 -12.32 1.82 0.18
CA ILE A 129 -12.04 0.44 0.63
C ILE A 129 -13.32 -0.25 1.12
N PHE A 130 -14.24 0.48 1.73
CA PHE A 130 -15.49 -0.07 2.29
C PHE A 130 -16.65 -0.11 1.28
N LEU A 131 -16.53 0.56 0.12
CA LEU A 131 -17.61 0.72 -0.87
C LEU A 131 -17.67 -0.42 -1.91
N GLY A 132 -17.03 -1.55 -1.63
CA GLY A 132 -17.07 -2.77 -2.45
C GLY A 132 -15.90 -2.93 -3.42
N ARG A 133 -15.95 -3.99 -4.24
CA ARG A 133 -14.80 -4.46 -5.05
C ARG A 133 -14.25 -3.41 -6.02
N ARG A 134 -15.13 -2.74 -6.78
CA ARG A 134 -14.71 -1.76 -7.80
C ARG A 134 -14.08 -0.52 -7.18
N MET A 135 -14.66 -0.03 -6.09
CA MET A 135 -14.16 1.15 -5.38
C MET A 135 -12.85 0.84 -4.66
N CYS A 136 -12.70 -0.36 -4.10
CA CYS A 136 -11.43 -0.80 -3.51
C CYS A 136 -10.30 -0.87 -4.56
N MET A 137 -10.58 -1.34 -5.79
CA MET A 137 -9.60 -1.28 -6.88
C MET A 137 -9.28 0.17 -7.28
N ALA A 138 -10.29 1.04 -7.39
CA ALA A 138 -10.09 2.45 -7.68
C ALA A 138 -9.21 3.14 -6.61
N HIS A 139 -9.44 2.83 -5.33
CA HIS A 139 -8.56 3.25 -4.23
C HIS A 139 -7.12 2.82 -4.47
N GLY A 140 -6.88 1.53 -4.74
CA GLY A 140 -5.53 1.01 -5.00
C GLY A 140 -4.82 1.75 -6.14
N VAL A 141 -5.52 2.00 -7.25
CA VAL A 141 -4.95 2.73 -8.40
C VAL A 141 -4.64 4.18 -8.06
N LEU A 142 -5.62 4.90 -7.50
CA LEU A 142 -5.46 6.30 -7.12
C LEU A 142 -4.33 6.47 -6.11
N GLN A 143 -4.23 5.54 -5.15
CA GLN A 143 -3.22 5.58 -4.11
C GLN A 143 -1.81 5.34 -4.65
N ILE A 144 -1.64 4.34 -5.53
CA ILE A 144 -0.35 4.08 -6.18
C ILE A 144 0.05 5.26 -7.06
N LEU A 145 -0.89 5.78 -7.86
CA LEU A 145 -0.63 6.94 -8.73
C LEU A 145 -0.20 8.15 -7.89
N PHE A 146 -0.91 8.42 -6.81
CA PHE A 146 -0.57 9.52 -5.90
C PHE A 146 0.83 9.35 -5.30
N GLN A 147 1.19 8.15 -4.83
CA GLN A 147 2.53 7.90 -4.29
C GLN A 147 3.62 8.03 -5.36
N VAL A 148 3.38 7.60 -6.59
CA VAL A 148 4.32 7.79 -7.70
C VAL A 148 4.50 9.26 -8.05
N LEU A 149 3.41 10.04 -8.10
CA LEU A 149 3.46 11.49 -8.30
C LEU A 149 4.26 12.16 -7.20
N LEU A 150 4.06 11.76 -5.94
CA LEU A 150 4.86 12.25 -4.82
C LEU A 150 6.34 11.94 -5.05
N ILE A 151 6.73 10.70 -5.36
CA ILE A 151 8.14 10.32 -5.65
C ILE A 151 8.76 11.18 -6.77
N ILE A 152 8.00 11.46 -7.84
CA ILE A 152 8.48 12.28 -8.97
C ILE A 152 8.64 13.74 -8.53
N SER A 153 7.67 14.28 -7.79
CA SER A 153 7.66 15.67 -7.33
C SER A 153 8.68 15.96 -6.22
N GLY A 154 9.01 14.96 -5.39
CA GLY A 154 9.92 15.08 -4.25
C GLY A 154 10.22 13.73 -3.59
N ASN A 155 11.39 13.58 -2.97
CA ASN A 155 11.78 12.31 -2.37
C ASN A 155 11.48 12.27 -0.86
N LEU A 156 10.35 11.67 -0.50
CA LEU A 156 9.97 11.34 0.89
C LEU A 156 10.63 10.04 1.39
N SER A 157 11.72 9.62 0.76
CA SER A 157 12.47 8.40 1.05
C SER A 157 11.56 7.15 0.97
N PHE A 158 11.65 6.26 1.94
CA PHE A 158 11.00 4.96 1.90
C PHE A 158 9.49 4.97 2.22
N LEU A 159 8.96 6.08 2.74
CA LEU A 159 7.55 6.18 3.14
C LEU A 159 6.60 5.92 1.95
N ASN A 160 6.94 6.48 0.78
CA ASN A 160 6.13 6.34 -0.44
C ASN A 160 6.08 4.88 -0.90
N TRP A 161 7.22 4.19 -0.82
CA TRP A 161 7.30 2.77 -1.16
C TRP A 161 6.50 1.91 -0.18
N LEU A 162 6.58 2.19 1.12
CA LEU A 162 5.83 1.45 2.13
C LEU A 162 4.33 1.71 2.12
N THR A 163 3.87 2.80 1.50
CA THR A 163 2.44 3.06 1.29
C THR A 163 1.92 2.41 0.00
N ILE A 164 2.78 2.23 -1.01
CA ILE A 164 2.46 1.46 -2.23
C ILE A 164 2.20 -0.02 -1.89
N VAL A 165 3.05 -0.65 -1.07
CA VAL A 165 2.94 -2.08 -0.72
C VAL A 165 1.53 -2.49 -0.22
N PRO A 166 0.95 -1.88 0.83
CA PRO A 166 -0.38 -2.25 1.31
C PRO A 166 -1.49 -1.87 0.30
N SER A 167 -1.25 -0.90 -0.59
CA SER A 167 -2.20 -0.54 -1.65
C SER A 167 -2.37 -1.68 -2.67
N ILE A 168 -1.35 -2.53 -2.84
CA ILE A 168 -1.42 -3.72 -3.72
C ILE A 168 -2.48 -4.72 -3.21
N ALA A 169 -2.70 -4.80 -1.89
CA ALA A 169 -3.73 -5.68 -1.29
C ALA A 169 -5.18 -5.26 -1.61
N CYS A 170 -5.37 -4.11 -2.26
CA CYS A 170 -6.68 -3.67 -2.76
C CYS A 170 -7.05 -4.33 -4.11
N PHE A 171 -6.08 -4.89 -4.82
CA PHE A 171 -6.30 -5.57 -6.09
C PHE A 171 -6.64 -7.05 -5.88
N ASP A 172 -7.52 -7.55 -6.73
CA ASP A 172 -7.94 -8.94 -6.75
C ASP A 172 -7.14 -9.72 -7.81
N ASP A 173 -7.02 -11.04 -7.68
CA ASP A 173 -6.24 -11.89 -8.58
C ASP A 173 -6.68 -11.72 -10.05
N ALA A 174 -7.98 -11.55 -10.27
CA ALA A 174 -8.54 -11.30 -11.60
C ALA A 174 -8.06 -9.98 -12.23
N SER A 175 -7.83 -8.95 -11.41
CA SER A 175 -7.33 -7.64 -11.87
C SER A 175 -5.82 -7.67 -12.12
N LEU A 176 -5.07 -8.41 -11.29
CA LEU A 176 -3.61 -8.56 -11.44
C LEU A 176 -3.23 -9.50 -12.58
N ARG A 177 -4.17 -10.35 -13.04
CA ARG A 177 -4.00 -11.27 -14.17
C ARG A 177 -3.43 -10.58 -15.42
N ILE A 178 -3.74 -9.30 -15.65
CA ILE A 178 -3.28 -8.52 -16.81
C ILE A 178 -1.75 -8.40 -16.84
N PHE A 179 -1.09 -8.37 -15.68
CA PHE A 179 0.38 -8.24 -15.58
C PHE A 179 1.13 -9.54 -15.83
N PHE A 180 0.45 -10.69 -15.74
CA PHE A 180 1.05 -11.99 -16.00
C PHE A 180 0.71 -12.41 -17.44
N GLY A 181 1.71 -12.84 -18.23
CA GLY A 181 1.47 -13.24 -19.62
C GLY A 181 0.50 -14.42 -19.77
N SER A 182 -0.04 -14.66 -20.96
CA SER A 182 -0.91 -15.83 -21.24
C SER A 182 -0.17 -17.01 -21.91
N SER A 183 1.17 -17.03 -21.83
CA SER A 183 1.98 -18.07 -22.47
C SER A 183 1.74 -19.47 -21.84
N LYS A 184 2.00 -20.53 -22.62
CA LYS A 184 1.99 -21.92 -22.12
C LYS A 184 3.02 -22.03 -20.98
N GLY A 185 2.54 -22.36 -19.77
CA GLY A 185 3.36 -22.41 -18.54
C GLY A 185 3.38 -21.12 -17.71
N SER A 186 2.64 -20.07 -18.10
CA SER A 186 2.47 -18.88 -17.29
C SER A 186 1.69 -19.16 -16.00
N LEU A 187 1.97 -18.39 -14.94
CA LEU A 187 1.25 -18.39 -13.67
C LEU A 187 -0.28 -18.30 -13.87
N ASN A 188 -0.73 -17.51 -14.85
CA ASN A 188 -2.15 -17.40 -15.18
C ASN A 188 -2.79 -18.74 -15.58
N THR A 189 -2.11 -19.52 -16.41
CA THR A 189 -2.59 -20.84 -16.85
C THR A 189 -2.64 -21.83 -15.69
N HIS A 190 -1.68 -21.73 -14.76
CA HIS A 190 -1.67 -22.54 -13.54
C HIS A 190 -2.79 -22.16 -12.57
N VAL A 191 -3.05 -20.86 -12.35
CA VAL A 191 -4.15 -20.37 -11.50
C VAL A 191 -5.50 -20.81 -12.04
N LEU A 192 -5.74 -20.68 -13.35
CA LEU A 192 -6.98 -21.14 -13.98
C LEU A 192 -7.19 -22.65 -13.84
N LYS A 193 -6.11 -23.42 -13.96
CA LYS A 193 -6.16 -24.87 -13.76
C LYS A 193 -6.55 -25.22 -12.32
N ILE A 194 -5.97 -24.52 -11.33
CA ILE A 194 -6.31 -24.72 -9.92
C ILE A 194 -7.78 -24.35 -9.67
N GLN A 195 -8.24 -23.20 -10.15
CA GLN A 195 -9.64 -22.76 -10.01
C GLN A 195 -10.62 -23.73 -10.68
N ALA A 196 -10.27 -24.27 -11.86
CA ALA A 196 -11.07 -25.27 -12.55
C ALA A 196 -11.11 -26.62 -11.80
N GLU A 197 -10.00 -27.04 -11.20
CA GLU A 197 -9.92 -28.24 -10.36
C GLU A 197 -10.72 -28.08 -9.04
N GLU A 198 -10.70 -26.89 -8.44
CA GLU A 198 -11.51 -26.55 -7.25
C GLU A 198 -13.01 -26.53 -7.60
N ALA A 199 -13.40 -25.90 -8.72
CA ALA A 199 -14.78 -25.89 -9.22
C ALA A 199 -15.29 -27.29 -9.60
N ALA A 200 -14.41 -28.18 -10.04
CA ALA A 200 -14.72 -29.58 -10.33
C ALA A 200 -14.74 -30.48 -9.08
N GLY A 201 -14.51 -29.93 -7.88
CA GLY A 201 -14.54 -30.68 -6.61
C GLY A 201 -13.36 -31.62 -6.40
N LYS A 202 -12.27 -31.50 -7.17
CA LYS A 202 -11.09 -32.38 -7.11
C LYS A 202 -10.05 -31.94 -6.06
N VAL A 203 -10.50 -31.47 -4.91
CA VAL A 203 -9.61 -31.03 -3.83
C VAL A 203 -9.33 -32.24 -2.93
N GLY A 204 -8.09 -32.74 -2.94
CA GLY A 204 -7.63 -33.74 -1.96
C GLY A 204 -7.67 -33.18 -0.54
N PRO A 205 -7.56 -34.02 0.51
CA PRO A 205 -7.59 -33.55 1.89
C PRO A 205 -6.47 -32.53 2.13
N LEU A 206 -6.86 -31.31 2.48
CA LEU A 206 -5.92 -30.24 2.82
C LEU A 206 -5.19 -30.60 4.13
N PRO A 207 -3.89 -30.29 4.27
CA PRO A 207 -3.21 -30.45 5.56
C PRO A 207 -3.81 -29.51 6.61
N TYR A 208 -3.76 -29.89 7.90
CA TYR A 208 -4.42 -29.16 9.00
C TYR A 208 -4.09 -27.65 9.04
N GLY A 209 -2.83 -27.29 8.73
CA GLY A 209 -2.37 -25.90 8.63
C GLY A 209 -3.01 -25.07 7.52
N SER A 210 -3.55 -25.72 6.48
CA SER A 210 -4.30 -25.06 5.40
C SER A 210 -5.73 -24.70 5.79
N TYR A 211 -6.37 -25.50 6.65
CA TYR A 211 -7.71 -25.18 7.16
C TYR A 211 -7.68 -23.95 8.07
N ILE A 212 -6.67 -23.83 8.92
CA ILE A 212 -6.48 -22.67 9.79
C ILE A 212 -6.32 -21.38 8.97
N ARG A 213 -5.58 -21.43 7.85
CA ARG A 213 -5.41 -20.29 6.92
C ARG A 213 -6.62 -20.00 6.03
N LYS A 214 -7.55 -20.93 5.90
CA LYS A 214 -8.80 -20.72 5.13
C LYS A 214 -9.89 -20.10 6.02
N ALA A 215 -9.83 -20.35 7.33
CA ALA A 215 -10.75 -19.82 8.34
C ALA A 215 -10.34 -18.44 8.90
N VAL A 216 -9.06 -18.06 8.78
CA VAL A 216 -8.45 -16.78 9.19
C VAL A 216 -8.08 -16.00 7.94
#